data_AF-A0A3B0W5J8-F1
#
_entry.id   AF-A0A3B0W5J8-F1
#
_cell.length_a   1.000
_cell.length_b   1.000
_cell.length_c   1.000
_cell.angle_alpha   90.00
_cell.angle_beta   90.00
_cell.angle_gamma   90.00
#
_symmetry.space_group_name_H-M   'P 1'
#
loop_
_entity.id
_entity.type
_entity.pdbx_description
1 polymer ?
#
loop_
_entity_poly.entity_id
_entity_poly.type
_entity_poly.pdbx_seq_one_letter_code
_entity_poly.pdbx_strand_id
1 'polypeptide(L)'
;MIKNKKILGIIIRAIGLVALIVTHPINAATYNFSYTGVFTVLDQTGNYVINSDVPSNSWNGTRTDISGNFTFNDATGVSTSTINSFMLFGAPISFSTANSIAIGDGIGSPGNLLVSTMTFDYDTNIGVPLDIVYDATGLFNALQFGMSVGDVISGDQLLDSMSNVLVGSLGSVLPASDGVTLGPLSLQIGPTPVAATTWNVSNPGNLNAIYPLTADTIGGSTQLSGLFTGLSLNLDIGDAGSMYLESIVPSPVPVPASIWLLLSGLGVLALKLNVKRVV
;
A
#
# COMPACT_ATOMS: atom_id res chain seq x y z
N MET A 1 -20.55 -16.97 -73.59
CA MET A 1 -19.46 -17.49 -72.71
C MET A 1 -18.48 -16.34 -72.54
N ILE A 2 -18.17 -15.74 -71.38
CA ILE A 2 -18.14 -16.16 -69.97
C ILE A 2 -18.48 -14.93 -69.08
N LYS A 3 -19.21 -15.15 -67.98
CA LYS A 3 -19.70 -14.15 -67.03
C LYS A 3 -18.66 -13.86 -65.92
N ASN A 4 -18.10 -12.66 -65.87
CA ASN A 4 -17.24 -12.19 -64.75
C ASN A 4 -17.85 -10.98 -64.02
N LYS A 5 -18.94 -11.19 -63.27
CA LYS A 5 -19.59 -10.14 -62.44
C LYS A 5 -19.85 -10.56 -60.98
N LYS A 6 -19.10 -11.53 -60.45
CA LYS A 6 -19.34 -12.07 -59.09
C LYS A 6 -18.14 -12.05 -58.14
N ILE A 7 -17.11 -11.25 -58.39
CA ILE A 7 -15.92 -11.18 -57.50
C ILE A 7 -15.80 -9.84 -56.76
N LEU A 8 -16.71 -8.87 -56.98
CA LEU A 8 -16.65 -7.57 -56.28
C LEU A 8 -17.56 -7.46 -55.05
N GLY A 9 -18.26 -8.55 -54.68
CA GLY A 9 -19.29 -8.53 -53.63
C GLY A 9 -18.89 -9.08 -52.27
N ILE A 10 -17.61 -9.44 -52.04
CA ILE A 10 -17.17 -10.20 -50.83
C ILE A 10 -15.95 -9.54 -50.13
N ILE A 11 -15.75 -8.22 -50.26
CA ILE A 11 -14.70 -7.50 -49.51
C ILE A 11 -15.28 -6.40 -48.60
N ILE A 12 -16.61 -6.36 -48.38
CA ILE A 12 -17.27 -5.35 -47.50
C ILE A 12 -18.13 -6.02 -46.42
N ARG A 13 -17.71 -7.17 -45.88
CA ARG A 13 -18.38 -7.81 -44.72
C ARG A 13 -17.41 -8.39 -43.69
N ALA A 14 -16.22 -7.80 -43.55
CA ALA A 14 -15.22 -8.22 -42.56
C ALA A 14 -14.68 -7.03 -41.74
N ILE A 15 -15.53 -6.05 -41.42
CA ILE A 15 -15.25 -5.02 -40.41
C ILE A 15 -16.53 -4.86 -39.59
N GLY A 16 -16.81 -5.85 -38.77
CA GLY A 16 -18.03 -5.91 -37.97
C GLY A 16 -17.86 -6.79 -36.74
N LEU A 17 -16.63 -6.93 -36.26
CA LEU A 17 -16.36 -7.38 -34.91
C LEU A 17 -15.74 -6.19 -34.20
N VAL A 18 -16.59 -5.21 -33.87
CA VAL A 18 -16.26 -4.27 -32.80
C VAL A 18 -16.19 -5.16 -31.58
N ALA A 19 -14.97 -5.55 -31.21
CA ALA A 19 -14.71 -6.04 -29.88
C ALA A 19 -15.20 -4.92 -28.96
N LEU A 20 -16.38 -5.10 -28.37
CA LEU A 20 -16.76 -4.42 -27.14
C LEU A 20 -15.82 -4.98 -26.07
N ILE A 21 -14.55 -4.59 -26.15
CA ILE A 21 -13.68 -4.61 -25.01
C ILE A 21 -14.32 -3.55 -24.14
N VAL A 22 -15.17 -3.98 -23.21
CA VAL A 22 -15.47 -3.17 -22.03
C VAL A 22 -14.14 -3.10 -21.30
N THR A 23 -13.25 -2.21 -21.76
CA THR A 23 -12.17 -1.70 -20.97
C THR A 23 -12.89 -0.98 -19.85
N HIS A 24 -13.13 -1.67 -18.74
CA HIS A 24 -13.38 -0.95 -17.51
C HIS A 24 -12.16 -0.04 -17.37
N PRO A 25 -12.34 1.29 -17.44
CA PRO A 25 -11.22 2.15 -17.10
C PRO A 25 -10.85 1.72 -15.68
N ILE A 26 -9.67 1.14 -15.53
CA ILE A 26 -9.01 1.07 -14.23
C ILE A 26 -8.73 2.53 -13.93
N ASN A 27 -9.71 3.19 -13.31
CA ASN A 27 -9.57 4.56 -12.88
C ASN A 27 -8.58 4.46 -11.73
N ALA A 28 -7.35 4.90 -11.99
CA ALA A 28 -6.43 5.16 -10.93
C ALA A 28 -7.14 6.04 -9.89
N ALA A 29 -6.92 5.77 -8.62
CA ALA A 29 -7.49 6.49 -7.51
C ALA A 29 -6.47 6.65 -6.38
N THR A 30 -6.67 7.73 -5.63
CA THR A 30 -6.04 7.94 -4.34
C THR A 30 -7.04 7.55 -3.26
N TYR A 31 -6.68 6.56 -2.47
CA TYR A 31 -7.47 6.05 -1.35
C TYR A 31 -6.95 6.70 -0.06
N ASN A 32 -7.84 7.32 0.71
CA ASN A 32 -7.50 7.93 1.99
C ASN A 32 -8.18 7.16 3.11
N PHE A 33 -7.38 6.75 4.09
CA PHE A 33 -7.81 5.98 5.24
C PHE A 33 -7.47 6.73 6.52
N SER A 34 -8.35 6.66 7.51
CA SER A 34 -7.91 6.73 8.91
C SER A 34 -7.58 5.32 9.38
N TYR A 35 -6.62 5.19 10.29
CA TYR A 35 -6.24 3.89 10.82
C TYR A 35 -5.94 3.92 12.31
N THR A 36 -6.09 2.74 12.91
CA THR A 36 -5.44 2.37 14.17
C THR A 36 -4.45 1.24 13.93
N GLY A 37 -3.52 1.04 14.85
CA GLY A 37 -2.49 0.01 14.74
C GLY A 37 -1.68 -0.10 16.02
N VAL A 38 -0.52 -0.75 15.94
CA VAL A 38 0.39 -0.90 17.08
C VAL A 38 1.82 -0.49 16.73
N PHE A 39 2.47 0.10 17.71
CA PHE A 39 3.90 0.40 17.72
C PHE A 39 4.61 -0.56 18.66
N THR A 40 5.67 -1.19 18.16
CA THR A 40 6.44 -2.19 18.90
C THR A 40 7.92 -1.83 18.89
N VAL A 41 8.56 -1.84 20.07
CA VAL A 41 10.01 -1.66 20.20
C VAL A 41 10.64 -3.00 20.50
N LEU A 42 11.59 -3.42 19.67
CA LEU A 42 12.35 -4.67 19.83
C LEU A 42 13.82 -4.37 20.10
N ASP A 43 14.47 -5.19 20.92
CA ASP A 43 15.93 -5.18 21.12
C ASP A 43 16.67 -5.94 20.00
N GLN A 44 18.01 -5.95 20.06
CA GLN A 44 18.88 -6.61 19.07
C GLN A 44 18.70 -8.14 18.97
N THR A 45 18.02 -8.75 19.94
CA THR A 45 17.69 -10.18 19.94
C THR A 45 16.22 -10.43 19.59
N GLY A 46 15.49 -9.36 19.29
CA GLY A 46 14.08 -9.38 18.98
C GLY A 46 13.17 -9.31 20.20
N ASN A 47 13.64 -9.20 21.45
CA ASN A 47 12.72 -9.13 22.59
C ASN A 47 12.00 -7.77 22.65
N TYR A 48 10.77 -7.76 23.16
CA TYR A 48 10.04 -6.52 23.36
C TYR A 48 10.67 -5.67 24.47
N VAL A 49 10.79 -4.38 24.19
CA VAL A 49 11.12 -3.36 25.18
C VAL A 49 9.82 -2.76 25.72
N ILE A 50 9.56 -2.96 27.01
CA ILE A 50 8.29 -2.55 27.64
C ILE A 50 8.20 -1.03 27.73
N ASN A 51 7.19 -0.45 27.09
CA ASN A 51 6.82 0.95 27.28
C ASN A 51 6.10 1.14 28.62
N SER A 52 6.84 1.65 29.61
CA SER A 52 6.34 1.89 30.97
C SER A 52 5.29 3.00 31.06
N ASP A 53 5.07 3.78 30.01
CA ASP A 53 4.06 4.85 29.98
C ASP A 53 2.66 4.33 29.66
N VAL A 54 2.55 3.13 29.07
CA VAL A 54 1.28 2.47 28.73
C VAL A 54 1.17 1.06 29.33
N PRO A 55 1.50 0.86 30.63
CA PRO A 55 1.65 -0.48 31.20
C PRO A 55 0.32 -1.22 31.34
N SER A 56 -0.81 -0.52 31.21
CA SER A 56 -2.16 -1.04 31.41
C SER A 56 -2.98 -1.21 30.13
N ASN A 57 -2.35 -1.16 28.96
CA ASN A 57 -3.05 -1.48 27.71
C ASN A 57 -3.26 -3.00 27.55
N SER A 58 -3.96 -3.39 26.49
CA SER A 58 -4.17 -4.81 26.14
C SER A 58 -2.86 -5.60 26.03
N TRP A 59 -1.74 -4.91 25.79
CA TRP A 59 -0.42 -5.47 25.54
C TRP A 59 0.50 -5.49 26.77
N ASN A 60 0.04 -5.03 27.95
CA ASN A 60 0.86 -4.86 29.15
C ASN A 60 2.17 -4.07 28.88
N GLY A 61 2.10 -3.05 28.02
CA GLY A 61 3.24 -2.22 27.64
C GLY A 61 4.22 -2.84 26.63
N THR A 62 4.04 -4.10 26.19
CA THR A 62 4.89 -4.69 25.13
C THR A 62 4.71 -4.03 23.77
N ARG A 63 3.54 -3.40 23.56
CA ARG A 63 3.19 -2.61 22.38
C ARG A 63 2.47 -1.35 22.81
N THR A 64 2.40 -0.35 21.95
CA THR A 64 1.68 0.91 22.17
C THR A 64 0.66 1.09 21.06
N ASP A 65 -0.61 1.32 21.40
CA ASP A 65 -1.64 1.57 20.39
C ASP A 65 -1.37 2.92 19.70
N ILE A 66 -1.47 2.94 18.36
CA ILE A 66 -1.26 4.13 17.54
C ILE A 66 -2.47 4.40 16.65
N SER A 67 -2.54 5.63 16.16
CA SER A 67 -3.54 6.05 15.17
C SER A 67 -2.96 7.07 14.21
N GLY A 68 -3.58 7.20 13.06
CA GLY A 68 -3.14 8.15 12.05
C GLY A 68 -3.96 8.11 10.78
N ASN A 69 -3.40 8.69 9.72
CA ASN A 69 -3.99 8.69 8.38
C ASN A 69 -3.02 8.04 7.41
N PHE A 70 -3.56 7.29 6.45
CA PHE A 70 -2.80 6.62 5.41
C PHE A 70 -3.42 6.93 4.05
N THR A 71 -2.59 7.31 3.09
CA THR A 71 -3.02 7.60 1.72
C THR A 71 -2.26 6.70 0.78
N PHE A 72 -2.93 6.06 -0.18
CA PHE A 72 -2.30 5.24 -1.22
C PHE A 72 -2.80 5.64 -2.60
N ASN A 73 -1.87 5.88 -3.53
CA ASN A 73 -2.16 6.12 -4.93
C ASN A 73 -1.85 4.85 -5.74
N ASP A 74 -2.89 4.20 -6.26
CA ASP A 74 -2.76 2.93 -6.97
C ASP A 74 -2.13 3.06 -8.37
N ALA A 75 -2.10 4.27 -8.95
CA ALA A 75 -1.46 4.55 -10.23
C ALA A 75 0.07 4.59 -10.10
N THR A 76 0.55 5.23 -9.04
CA THR A 76 1.99 5.45 -8.83
C THR A 76 2.60 4.43 -7.87
N GLY A 77 1.78 3.72 -7.09
CA GLY A 77 2.24 2.86 -6.01
C GLY A 77 2.87 3.64 -4.85
N VAL A 78 2.63 4.95 -4.76
CA VAL A 78 3.15 5.82 -3.70
C VAL A 78 2.13 5.93 -2.58
N SER A 79 2.60 5.93 -1.34
CA SER A 79 1.77 6.15 -0.17
C SER A 79 2.36 7.21 0.77
N THR A 80 1.50 7.81 1.58
CA THR A 80 1.92 8.65 2.71
C THR A 80 1.21 8.21 3.98
N SER A 81 1.86 8.28 5.13
CA SER A 81 1.24 8.00 6.43
C SER A 81 1.61 9.06 7.46
N THR A 82 0.66 9.41 8.32
CA THR A 82 0.90 10.20 9.54
C THR A 82 0.64 9.33 10.75
N ILE A 83 1.33 9.61 11.86
CA ILE A 83 1.13 8.92 13.14
C ILE A 83 0.93 10.00 14.20
N ASN A 84 -0.14 9.89 14.98
CA ASN A 84 -0.39 10.77 16.12
C ASN A 84 0.68 10.55 17.19
N SER A 85 1.18 11.65 17.77
CA SER A 85 2.19 11.57 18.84
C SER A 85 1.65 10.83 20.07
N PHE A 86 2.54 10.10 20.76
CA PHE A 86 2.22 9.37 21.99
C PHE A 86 3.40 9.40 22.96
N MET A 87 3.20 8.92 24.20
CA MET A 87 4.26 8.83 25.21
C MET A 87 5.04 7.53 25.07
N LEU A 88 6.36 7.63 25.05
CA LEU A 88 7.29 6.52 24.99
C LEU A 88 8.41 6.74 26.01
N PHE A 89 8.62 5.79 26.92
CA PHE A 89 9.72 5.81 27.91
C PHE A 89 9.95 7.15 28.65
N GLY A 90 8.88 7.85 29.00
CA GLY A 90 8.86 9.09 29.77
C GLY A 90 8.86 10.37 28.94
N ALA A 91 8.89 10.31 27.61
CA ALA A 91 8.87 11.48 26.73
C ALA A 91 7.91 11.29 25.54
N PRO A 92 7.34 12.39 24.99
CA PRO A 92 6.55 12.28 23.77
C PRO A 92 7.45 11.92 22.58
N ILE A 93 6.98 10.99 21.76
CA ILE A 93 7.52 10.71 20.42
C ILE A 93 6.58 11.29 19.37
N SER A 94 7.13 11.95 18.35
CA SER A 94 6.38 12.46 17.20
C SER A 94 7.06 12.09 15.90
N PHE A 95 6.27 11.78 14.88
CA PHE A 95 6.76 11.33 13.58
C PHE A 95 6.50 12.40 12.52
N SER A 96 7.45 12.55 11.59
CA SER A 96 7.18 13.25 10.34
C SER A 96 6.27 12.41 9.45
N THR A 97 5.74 13.01 8.38
CA THR A 97 4.97 12.27 7.38
C THR A 97 5.86 11.20 6.75
N ALA A 98 5.44 9.95 6.91
CA ALA A 98 6.05 8.82 6.26
C ALA A 98 5.74 8.85 4.78
N ASN A 99 6.77 8.67 3.96
CA ASN A 99 6.62 8.52 2.51
C ASN A 99 6.98 7.09 2.16
N SER A 100 6.11 6.41 1.43
CA SER A 100 6.33 5.03 1.04
C SER A 100 6.17 4.81 -0.46
N ILE A 101 6.85 3.80 -0.97
CA ILE A 101 6.72 3.35 -2.35
C ILE A 101 6.54 1.84 -2.39
N ALA A 102 5.71 1.36 -3.30
CA ALA A 102 5.61 -0.06 -3.61
C ALA A 102 6.88 -0.53 -4.32
N ILE A 103 7.45 -1.62 -3.81
CA ILE A 103 8.72 -2.18 -4.29
C ILE A 103 8.57 -3.61 -4.82
N GLY A 104 7.33 -4.10 -4.91
CA GLY A 104 7.02 -5.40 -5.46
C GLY A 104 7.37 -6.53 -4.50
N ASP A 105 8.12 -7.53 -4.95
CA ASP A 105 8.59 -8.66 -4.13
C ASP A 105 9.95 -8.40 -3.45
N GLY A 106 10.52 -7.19 -3.60
CA GLY A 106 11.83 -6.83 -3.06
C GLY A 106 13.02 -7.30 -3.89
N ILE A 107 12.79 -7.95 -5.05
CA ILE A 107 13.82 -8.30 -6.04
C ILE A 107 13.48 -7.82 -7.45
N GLY A 108 12.45 -6.99 -7.58
CA GLY A 108 12.07 -6.30 -8.82
C GLY A 108 10.90 -6.94 -9.59
N SER A 109 10.24 -7.96 -9.04
CA SER A 109 8.99 -8.51 -9.60
C SER A 109 7.77 -7.86 -8.94
N PRO A 110 6.56 -8.00 -9.53
CA PRO A 110 5.33 -7.65 -8.84
C PRO A 110 5.21 -8.36 -7.49
N GLY A 111 4.73 -7.67 -6.47
CA GLY A 111 4.56 -8.21 -5.13
C GLY A 111 3.96 -7.17 -4.18
N ASN A 112 3.92 -7.51 -2.90
CA ASN A 112 3.11 -6.81 -1.90
C ASN A 112 3.90 -5.90 -0.97
N LEU A 113 5.20 -5.72 -1.22
CA LEU A 113 6.05 -4.94 -0.32
C LEU A 113 5.95 -3.44 -0.57
N LEU A 114 5.92 -2.68 0.52
CA LEU A 114 6.11 -1.24 0.58
C LEU A 114 7.38 -0.95 1.38
N VAL A 115 8.18 0.03 0.96
CA VAL A 115 9.21 0.62 1.83
C VAL A 115 8.75 2.01 2.24
N SER A 116 8.76 2.27 3.53
CA SER A 116 8.34 3.52 4.16
C SER A 116 9.52 4.17 4.85
N THR A 117 9.72 5.46 4.62
CA THR A 117 10.77 6.25 5.26
C THR A 117 10.16 7.46 5.95
N MET A 118 10.55 7.69 7.19
CA MET A 118 10.13 8.84 7.98
C MET A 118 11.27 9.26 8.92
N THR A 119 11.04 10.34 9.66
CA THR A 119 11.86 10.71 10.80
C THR A 119 10.99 10.80 12.05
N PHE A 120 11.59 10.64 13.21
CA PHE A 120 10.90 10.92 14.47
C PHE A 120 11.75 11.83 15.37
N ASP A 121 11.03 12.57 16.20
CA ASP A 121 11.58 13.40 17.25
C ASP A 121 11.27 12.73 18.59
N TYR A 122 12.27 12.66 19.46
CA TYR A 122 12.16 12.08 20.78
C TYR A 122 13.02 12.85 21.78
N ASP A 123 12.36 13.48 22.77
CA ASP A 123 13.01 14.37 23.74
C ASP A 123 13.87 15.44 23.03
N THR A 124 15.19 15.40 23.22
CA THR A 124 16.13 16.37 22.62
C THR A 124 16.71 15.89 21.28
N ASN A 125 16.34 14.69 20.82
CA ASN A 125 16.80 14.11 19.56
C ASN A 125 15.77 14.41 18.47
N ILE A 126 16.17 15.18 17.46
CA ILE A 126 15.29 15.65 16.39
C ILE A 126 15.72 15.01 15.06
N GLY A 127 14.76 14.56 14.26
CA GLY A 127 14.99 14.07 12.91
C GLY A 127 15.67 12.72 12.84
N VAL A 128 15.45 11.83 13.82
CA VAL A 128 16.03 10.48 13.81
C VAL A 128 15.38 9.67 12.70
N PRO A 129 16.14 9.12 11.73
CA PRO A 129 15.57 8.40 10.60
C PRO A 129 14.94 7.07 11.03
N LEU A 130 13.84 6.70 10.40
CA LEU A 130 13.16 5.42 10.57
C LEU A 130 12.70 4.89 9.23
N ASP A 131 13.10 3.65 8.92
CA ASP A 131 12.75 2.96 7.70
C ASP A 131 12.14 1.60 8.02
N ILE A 132 11.00 1.31 7.38
CA ILE A 132 10.28 0.06 7.58
C ILE A 132 9.89 -0.51 6.24
N VAL A 133 10.13 -1.80 6.06
CA VAL A 133 9.59 -2.57 4.94
C VAL A 133 8.32 -3.25 5.42
N TYR A 134 7.20 -2.90 4.81
CA TYR A 134 5.90 -3.49 5.05
C TYR A 134 5.55 -4.54 4.01
N ASP A 135 4.74 -5.51 4.42
CA ASP A 135 3.94 -6.35 3.56
C ASP A 135 2.48 -5.83 3.62
N ALA A 136 2.01 -5.30 2.49
CA ALA A 136 0.70 -4.70 2.35
C ALA A 136 -0.31 -5.63 1.66
N THR A 137 -0.12 -6.95 1.76
CA THR A 137 -0.99 -7.96 1.12
C THR A 137 -2.47 -7.72 1.45
N GLY A 138 -2.80 -7.46 2.72
CA GLY A 138 -4.19 -7.23 3.13
C GLY A 138 -4.81 -5.99 2.49
N LEU A 139 -4.07 -4.87 2.49
CA LEU A 139 -4.48 -3.64 1.81
C LEU A 139 -4.66 -3.86 0.30
N PHE A 140 -3.68 -4.44 -0.38
CA PHE A 140 -3.72 -4.60 -1.83
C PHE A 140 -4.85 -5.54 -2.28
N ASN A 141 -5.10 -6.61 -1.53
CA ASN A 141 -6.23 -7.48 -1.80
C ASN A 141 -7.55 -6.77 -1.55
N ALA A 142 -7.66 -5.95 -0.51
CA ALA A 142 -8.88 -5.15 -0.27
C ALA A 142 -9.17 -4.20 -1.44
N LEU A 143 -8.16 -3.49 -1.95
CA LEU A 143 -8.29 -2.65 -3.14
C LEU A 143 -8.74 -3.46 -4.36
N GLN A 144 -8.20 -4.67 -4.55
CA GLN A 144 -8.60 -5.58 -5.63
C GLN A 144 -10.05 -6.08 -5.51
N PHE A 145 -10.56 -6.27 -4.28
CA PHE A 145 -11.96 -6.57 -4.03
C PHE A 145 -12.91 -5.42 -4.41
N GLY A 146 -12.38 -4.21 -4.60
CA GLY A 146 -13.15 -3.05 -5.02
C GLY A 146 -13.82 -2.35 -3.85
N MET A 147 -13.03 -1.92 -2.86
CA MET A 147 -13.52 -1.18 -1.69
C MET A 147 -14.38 0.02 -2.08
N SER A 148 -15.38 0.28 -1.25
CA SER A 148 -16.23 1.47 -1.27
C SER A 148 -15.97 2.36 -0.07
N VAL A 149 -16.24 3.66 -0.21
CA VAL A 149 -16.09 4.61 0.90
C VAL A 149 -16.92 4.15 2.10
N GLY A 150 -16.26 4.14 3.26
CA GLY A 150 -16.75 3.67 4.54
C GLY A 150 -16.27 2.27 4.90
N ASP A 151 -15.79 1.48 3.93
CA ASP A 151 -15.40 0.09 4.19
C ASP A 151 -14.25 0.02 5.18
N VAL A 152 -14.20 -1.09 5.92
CA VAL A 152 -13.26 -1.30 7.00
C VAL A 152 -12.40 -2.51 6.71
N ILE A 153 -11.09 -2.31 6.70
CA ILE A 153 -10.12 -3.40 6.73
C ILE A 153 -9.74 -3.66 8.18
N SER A 154 -10.05 -4.85 8.71
CA SER A 154 -9.77 -5.22 10.10
C SER A 154 -9.09 -6.58 10.13
N GLY A 155 -7.80 -6.59 10.43
CA GLY A 155 -6.95 -7.77 10.34
C GLY A 155 -6.98 -8.44 8.96
N ASP A 156 -7.55 -9.64 8.88
CA ASP A 156 -7.73 -10.42 7.64
C ASP A 156 -9.05 -10.15 6.91
N GLN A 157 -9.89 -9.24 7.40
CA GLN A 157 -11.26 -9.08 6.93
C GLN A 157 -11.48 -7.74 6.24
N LEU A 158 -12.21 -7.76 5.12
CA LEU A 158 -12.88 -6.60 4.56
C LEU A 158 -14.35 -6.61 4.98
N LEU A 159 -14.79 -5.56 5.67
CA LEU A 159 -16.13 -5.39 6.18
C LEU A 159 -16.81 -4.22 5.46
N ASP A 160 -18.05 -4.44 5.01
CA ASP A 160 -18.86 -3.39 4.39
C ASP A 160 -19.27 -2.35 5.44
N SER A 161 -19.07 -1.08 5.08
CA SER A 161 -19.36 0.09 5.92
C SER A 161 -20.78 0.17 6.47
N MET A 162 -21.78 -0.24 5.69
CA MET A 162 -23.18 -0.02 6.01
C MET A 162 -23.77 -1.15 6.83
N SER A 163 -23.29 -2.37 6.62
CA SER A 163 -23.87 -3.57 7.20
C SER A 163 -22.96 -4.32 8.17
N ASN A 164 -21.68 -3.94 8.25
CA ASN A 164 -20.62 -4.67 8.96
C ASN A 164 -20.59 -6.16 8.57
N VAL A 165 -20.99 -6.46 7.33
CA VAL A 165 -20.98 -7.81 6.76
C VAL A 165 -19.63 -8.05 6.13
N LEU A 166 -19.10 -9.25 6.36
CA LEU A 166 -17.87 -9.73 5.73
C LEU A 166 -18.05 -9.75 4.21
N VAL A 167 -17.25 -8.93 3.52
CA VAL A 167 -17.14 -8.93 2.06
C VAL A 167 -16.19 -10.04 1.61
N GLY A 168 -15.07 -10.20 2.31
CA GLY A 168 -14.07 -11.21 1.98
C GLY A 168 -12.94 -11.30 2.99
N SER A 169 -12.21 -12.42 2.94
CA SER A 169 -10.91 -12.58 3.58
C SER A 169 -9.81 -12.08 2.65
N LEU A 170 -8.81 -11.43 3.23
CA LEU A 170 -7.80 -10.67 2.51
C LEU A 170 -6.47 -11.41 2.37
N GLY A 171 -6.28 -12.52 3.07
CA GLY A 171 -4.97 -13.19 3.14
C GLY A 171 -3.90 -12.28 3.74
N SER A 172 -4.28 -11.42 4.69
CA SER A 172 -3.38 -10.54 5.43
C SER A 172 -2.28 -11.36 6.11
N VAL A 173 -1.09 -10.77 6.27
CA VAL A 173 0.05 -11.47 6.85
C VAL A 173 0.23 -11.12 8.33
N LEU A 174 0.92 -11.99 9.06
CA LEU A 174 1.31 -11.73 10.44
C LEU A 174 2.50 -10.76 10.46
N PRO A 175 2.49 -9.72 11.31
CA PRO A 175 3.68 -8.94 11.59
C PRO A 175 4.88 -9.77 12.02
N ALA A 176 6.07 -9.33 11.61
CA ALA A 176 7.32 -9.90 12.08
C ALA A 176 7.45 -9.85 13.61
N SER A 177 6.86 -8.83 14.24
CA SER A 177 6.82 -8.66 15.69
C SER A 177 6.03 -9.76 16.41
N ASP A 178 5.19 -10.55 15.73
CA ASP A 178 4.47 -11.70 16.32
C ASP A 178 5.31 -12.98 16.41
N GLY A 179 6.39 -13.07 15.62
CA GLY A 179 7.32 -14.20 15.69
C GLY A 179 8.17 -14.20 16.97
N VAL A 180 8.18 -13.10 17.72
CA VAL A 180 8.96 -12.93 18.92
C VAL A 180 8.29 -13.64 20.11
N THR A 181 8.89 -14.73 20.57
CA THR A 181 8.33 -15.51 21.67
C THR A 181 8.82 -14.99 23.04
N LEU A 182 8.02 -14.20 23.76
CA LEU A 182 8.26 -13.88 25.19
C LEU A 182 7.70 -14.94 26.16
N GLY A 183 7.74 -16.20 25.78
CA GLY A 183 7.07 -17.25 26.55
C GLY A 183 5.53 -17.06 26.58
N PRO A 184 4.82 -17.50 27.63
CA PRO A 184 3.35 -17.66 27.64
C PRO A 184 2.55 -16.34 27.62
N LEU A 185 3.21 -15.18 27.53
CA LEU A 185 2.59 -13.85 27.50
C LEU A 185 2.70 -13.16 26.12
N SER A 186 3.18 -13.83 25.07
CA SER A 186 3.19 -13.24 23.72
C SER A 186 1.76 -13.13 23.20
N LEU A 187 1.12 -12.00 23.46
CA LEU A 187 -0.10 -11.63 22.77
C LEU A 187 0.29 -11.40 21.31
N GLN A 188 -0.19 -12.26 20.43
CA GLN A 188 -0.07 -12.06 18.99
C GLN A 188 -1.02 -10.94 18.58
N ILE A 189 -0.52 -10.06 17.73
CA ILE A 189 -1.28 -9.08 16.96
C ILE A 189 -2.31 -9.83 16.11
N GLY A 190 -1.86 -10.86 15.40
CA GLY A 190 -2.63 -11.53 14.37
C GLY A 190 -2.41 -10.89 13.00
N PRO A 191 -3.17 -11.31 11.97
CA PRO A 191 -2.99 -10.79 10.63
C PRO A 191 -3.33 -9.30 10.56
N THR A 192 -2.55 -8.50 9.81
CA THR A 192 -2.81 -7.07 9.64
C THR A 192 -2.79 -6.65 8.16
N PRO A 193 -3.54 -5.59 7.79
CA PRO A 193 -3.57 -5.07 6.42
C PRO A 193 -2.22 -4.65 5.86
N VAL A 194 -1.39 -4.03 6.71
CA VAL A 194 -0.03 -3.59 6.38
C VAL A 194 0.87 -3.91 7.58
N ALA A 195 1.66 -4.97 7.42
CA ALA A 195 2.46 -5.58 8.48
C ALA A 195 3.95 -5.24 8.32
N ALA A 196 4.64 -4.87 9.39
CA ALA A 196 6.08 -4.75 9.38
C ALA A 196 6.72 -6.13 9.14
N THR A 197 7.70 -6.18 8.23
CA THR A 197 8.41 -7.40 7.86
C THR A 197 9.75 -7.50 8.58
N THR A 198 10.45 -8.61 8.39
CA THR A 198 11.85 -8.76 8.83
C THR A 198 12.88 -8.22 7.83
N TRP A 199 12.43 -7.59 6.74
CA TRP A 199 13.32 -6.96 5.78
C TRP A 199 13.83 -5.63 6.30
N ASN A 200 15.14 -5.46 6.21
CA ASN A 200 15.86 -4.25 6.55
C ASN A 200 16.30 -3.51 5.28
N VAL A 201 16.34 -2.19 5.39
CA VAL A 201 16.91 -1.31 4.37
C VAL A 201 18.42 -1.16 4.60
N SER A 202 19.24 -1.36 3.57
CA SER A 202 20.71 -1.29 3.70
C SER A 202 21.26 0.11 4.03
N ASN A 203 20.49 1.16 3.71
CA ASN A 203 20.87 2.56 3.93
C ASN A 203 19.68 3.38 4.44
N PRO A 204 19.46 3.43 5.76
CA PRO A 204 18.38 4.17 6.37
C PRO A 204 18.29 5.64 5.92
N GLY A 205 17.07 6.15 5.70
CA GLY A 205 16.79 7.53 5.33
C GLY A 205 16.97 7.88 3.85
N ASN A 206 17.26 6.91 2.98
CA ASN A 206 17.44 7.16 1.54
C ASN A 206 16.64 6.19 0.66
N LEU A 207 15.45 6.62 0.23
CA LEU A 207 14.59 5.88 -0.71
C LEU A 207 15.25 5.53 -2.05
N ASN A 208 16.29 6.25 -2.48
CA ASN A 208 17.00 5.95 -3.72
C ASN A 208 18.06 4.83 -3.54
N ALA A 209 18.30 4.39 -2.31
CA ALA A 209 19.32 3.40 -1.95
C ALA A 209 18.73 2.28 -1.08
N ILE A 210 17.49 1.87 -1.37
CA ILE A 210 16.78 0.84 -0.61
C ILE A 210 17.34 -0.57 -0.80
N TYR A 211 18.06 -0.81 -1.89
CA TYR A 211 18.59 -2.11 -2.26
C TYR A 211 20.10 -2.25 -1.98
N PRO A 212 20.58 -3.45 -1.63
CA PRO A 212 19.79 -4.68 -1.44
C PRO A 212 19.01 -4.68 -0.11
N LEU A 213 17.83 -5.32 -0.11
CA LEU A 213 17.14 -5.63 1.14
C LEU A 213 17.83 -6.81 1.82
N THR A 214 17.92 -6.76 3.16
CA THR A 214 18.46 -7.86 3.96
C THR A 214 17.45 -8.27 5.00
N ALA A 215 17.07 -9.55 5.04
CA ALA A 215 16.20 -10.05 6.09
C ALA A 215 17.03 -10.45 7.32
N ASP A 216 16.57 -10.05 8.50
CA ASP A 216 16.91 -10.75 9.74
C ASP A 216 15.66 -11.47 10.26
N THR A 217 15.63 -11.86 11.55
CA THR A 217 14.47 -12.48 12.18
C THR A 217 13.70 -11.50 13.06
N ILE A 218 14.00 -10.21 12.99
CA ILE A 218 13.49 -9.14 13.83
C ILE A 218 12.65 -8.22 12.95
N GLY A 219 11.49 -7.78 13.42
CA GLY A 219 10.71 -6.81 12.67
C GLY A 219 11.44 -5.47 12.55
N GLY A 220 11.42 -4.88 11.35
CA GLY A 220 11.80 -3.49 11.12
C GLY A 220 13.32 -3.22 11.14
N SER A 221 13.73 -2.08 10.55
CA SER A 221 15.15 -1.75 10.44
C SER A 221 15.75 -1.36 11.79
N THR A 222 16.83 -2.05 12.20
CA THR A 222 17.55 -1.69 13.42
C THR A 222 18.18 -0.30 13.29
N GLN A 223 17.99 0.53 14.31
CA GLN A 223 18.60 1.85 14.40
C GLN A 223 20.12 1.72 14.55
N LEU A 224 20.87 2.30 13.60
CA LEU A 224 22.33 2.20 13.58
C LEU A 224 23.03 3.28 14.41
N SER A 225 22.32 4.32 14.82
CA SER A 225 22.89 5.44 15.58
C SER A 225 21.83 6.17 16.42
N GLY A 226 22.27 7.04 17.33
CA GLY A 226 21.39 7.84 18.19
C GLY A 226 20.93 7.10 19.46
N LEU A 227 19.94 7.68 20.15
CA LEU A 227 19.46 7.17 21.44
C LEU A 227 18.87 5.75 21.37
N PHE A 228 18.35 5.36 20.21
CA PHE A 228 17.72 4.06 19.98
C PHE A 228 18.68 3.04 19.32
N THR A 229 19.99 3.28 19.33
CA THR A 229 20.97 2.39 18.67
C THR A 229 20.76 0.93 19.10
N GLY A 230 20.57 0.04 18.12
CA GLY A 230 20.33 -1.38 18.33
C GLY A 230 18.87 -1.76 18.61
N LEU A 231 17.96 -0.79 18.65
CA LEU A 231 16.53 -1.07 18.74
C LEU A 231 15.90 -1.07 17.35
N SER A 232 14.93 -1.94 17.13
CA SER A 232 14.07 -1.92 15.96
C SER A 232 12.70 -1.37 16.35
N LEU A 233 12.25 -0.34 15.63
CA LEU A 233 10.93 0.27 15.82
C LEU A 233 10.00 -0.26 14.73
N ASN A 234 8.92 -0.91 15.13
CA ASN A 234 7.92 -1.48 14.25
C ASN A 234 6.61 -0.73 14.36
N LEU A 235 5.93 -0.62 13.22
CA LEU A 235 4.63 -0.01 13.08
C LEU A 235 3.75 -0.99 12.31
N ASP A 236 2.72 -1.53 12.93
CA ASP A 236 1.80 -2.45 12.26
C ASP A 236 0.46 -1.72 12.11
N ILE A 237 -0.01 -1.54 10.88
CA ILE A 237 -1.22 -0.75 10.58
C ILE A 237 -2.41 -1.70 10.40
N GLY A 238 -3.48 -1.43 11.14
CA GLY A 238 -4.71 -2.25 11.13
C GLY A 238 -4.64 -3.50 12.01
N ASP A 239 -3.82 -3.47 13.07
CA ASP A 239 -3.87 -4.41 14.19
C ASP A 239 -4.83 -3.93 15.29
N ALA A 240 -5.56 -4.85 15.94
CA ALA A 240 -6.48 -4.61 17.04
C ALA A 240 -7.41 -3.40 16.79
N GLY A 241 -7.69 -3.18 15.51
CA GLY A 241 -7.82 -1.86 14.94
C GLY A 241 -7.89 -1.97 13.42
N SER A 242 -8.32 -0.90 12.76
CA SER A 242 -8.83 -1.00 11.40
C SER A 242 -8.36 0.13 10.51
N MET A 243 -8.22 -0.12 9.22
CA MET A 243 -8.17 0.93 8.21
C MET A 243 -9.58 1.24 7.74
N TYR A 244 -10.06 2.45 7.99
CA TYR A 244 -11.37 2.93 7.56
C TYR A 244 -11.21 3.78 6.30
N LEU A 245 -11.84 3.37 5.19
CA LEU A 245 -11.72 4.08 3.93
C LEU A 245 -12.60 5.35 3.94
N GLU A 246 -11.97 6.51 4.06
CA GLU A 246 -12.67 7.80 4.19
C GLU A 246 -13.09 8.39 2.85
N SER A 247 -12.22 8.26 1.83
CA SER A 247 -12.50 8.80 0.51
C SER A 247 -11.70 8.11 -0.58
N ILE A 248 -12.27 8.12 -1.77
CA ILE A 248 -11.63 7.71 -3.02
C ILE A 248 -11.62 8.93 -3.93
N VAL A 249 -10.44 9.44 -4.26
CA VAL A 249 -10.27 10.55 -5.18
C VAL A 249 -9.77 10.00 -6.51
N PRO A 250 -10.54 10.07 -7.61
CA PRO A 250 -10.07 9.64 -8.91
C PRO A 250 -8.76 10.37 -9.26
N SER A 251 -7.71 9.61 -9.52
CA SER A 251 -6.46 10.13 -10.03
C SER A 251 -6.62 10.32 -11.54
N PRO A 252 -6.26 11.49 -12.09
CA PRO A 252 -6.26 11.69 -13.53
C PRO A 252 -5.28 10.70 -14.14
N VAL A 253 -5.80 9.63 -14.77
CA VAL A 253 -4.96 8.73 -15.56
C VAL A 253 -4.41 9.57 -16.71
N PRO A 254 -3.09 9.67 -16.91
CA PRO A 254 -2.54 10.29 -18.10
C PRO A 254 -3.09 9.53 -19.30
N VAL A 255 -4.06 10.13 -20.01
CA VAL A 255 -4.62 9.52 -21.22
C VAL A 255 -3.45 9.28 -22.16
N PRO A 256 -3.12 8.03 -22.51
CA PRO A 256 -2.00 7.77 -23.39
C PRO A 256 -2.18 8.60 -24.67
N ALA A 257 -1.16 9.37 -25.07
CA ALA A 257 -1.22 10.23 -26.25
C ALA A 257 -1.63 9.47 -27.53
N SER A 258 -1.51 8.14 -27.53
CA SER A 258 -2.00 7.24 -28.58
C SER A 258 -3.53 7.27 -28.77
N ILE A 259 -4.33 7.53 -27.74
CA ILE A 259 -5.79 7.69 -27.87
C ILE A 259 -6.12 8.97 -28.66
N TRP A 260 -5.38 10.06 -28.41
CA TRP A 260 -5.48 11.29 -29.19
C TRP A 260 -5.04 11.08 -30.65
N LEU A 261 -4.04 10.22 -30.88
CA LEU A 261 -3.55 9.88 -32.22
C LEU A 261 -4.53 9.01 -33.02
N LEU A 262 -5.23 8.08 -32.36
CA LEU A 262 -6.27 7.25 -32.96
C LEU A 262 -7.52 8.07 -33.32
N LEU A 263 -7.96 8.95 -32.43
CA LEU A 263 -9.12 9.82 -32.68
C LEU A 263 -8.83 10.85 -33.78
N SER A 264 -7.63 11.44 -33.81
CA SER A 264 -7.23 12.37 -34.89
C SER A 264 -6.98 11.65 -36.21
N GLY A 265 -6.41 10.44 -36.20
CA GLY A 265 -6.18 9.63 -37.41
C GLY A 265 -7.47 9.16 -38.09
N LEU A 266 -8.49 8.76 -37.32
CA LEU A 266 -9.82 8.39 -37.85
C LEU A 266 -10.56 9.58 -38.46
N GLY A 267 -10.45 10.76 -37.86
CA GLY A 267 -11.03 11.99 -38.42
C GLY A 267 -10.45 12.35 -39.80
N VAL A 268 -9.13 12.20 -39.97
CA VAL A 268 -8.47 12.44 -41.26
C VAL A 268 -8.86 11.39 -42.31
N LEU A 269 -9.04 10.13 -41.92
CA LEU A 269 -9.48 9.06 -42.83
C LEU A 269 -10.93 9.27 -43.31
N ALA A 270 -11.82 9.71 -42.42
CA ALA A 270 -13.21 10.04 -42.75
C ALA A 270 -13.31 11.23 -43.71
N LEU A 271 -12.47 12.24 -43.56
CA LEU A 271 -12.43 13.38 -44.48
C LEU A 271 -11.95 12.98 -45.89
N LYS A 272 -10.98 12.06 -45.99
CA LYS A 272 -10.44 11.60 -47.28
C LYS A 272 -11.44 10.76 -48.09
N LEU A 273 -12.37 10.07 -47.43
CA LEU A 273 -13.36 9.22 -48.10
C LEU A 273 -14.53 10.02 -48.71
N ASN A 274 -14.74 11.28 -48.30
CA ASN A 274 -15.86 12.09 -48.80
C ASN A 274 -15.54 12.91 -50.07
N VAL A 275 -14.31 12.86 -50.59
CA VAL A 275 -13.87 13.72 -51.70
C VAL A 275 -14.09 13.09 -53.09
N LYS A 276 -14.54 11.82 -53.18
CA LYS A 276 -14.61 11.09 -54.48
C LYS A 276 -16.00 10.92 -55.09
N ARG A 277 -17.01 11.70 -54.70
CA ARG A 277 -18.39 11.55 -55.20
C ARG A 277 -18.96 12.82 -55.84
N VAL A 278 -18.19 13.50 -56.68
CA VAL A 278 -18.70 14.50 -57.63
C VAL A 278 -17.87 14.44 -58.92
N VAL A 279 -18.18 13.48 -59.80
CA VAL A 279 -18.14 13.58 -61.28
C VAL A 279 -19.17 12.61 -61.82
#